data_AF-A0A8C5HCR7-F1
#
_entry.id   AF-A0A8C5HCR7-F1
#
_cell.length_a   1.000
_cell.length_b   1.000
_cell.length_c   1.000
_cell.angle_alpha   90.00
_cell.angle_beta   90.00
_cell.angle_gamma   90.00
#
_symmetry.space_group_name_H-M   'P 1'
#
loop_
_entity.id
_entity.type
_entity.pdbx_description
1 polymer ?
#
loop_
_entity_poly.entity_id
_entity_poly.type
_entity_poly.pdbx_seq_one_letter_code
_entity_poly.pdbx_strand_id
1 'polypeptide(L)'
;MATVPVYCICRLPYDVTQFMIECDACKDWFHGSCVEVDEDDAPDIDIYHCPNCEKTHGKSTSEDYSPFSFSVQNGSQVFIKELRSRTFPSAEDIVVKLSGSQLSLEYLEDSGFNDPILVQKKEGLGMSMPVPTFYISDVENYVGEKLSQTFRNKDVFLKHSFCSNLLLKLTSLM
;
A
#
# COMPACT_ATOMS: atom_id res chain seq x y z
N MET A 1 18.45 11.70 26.22
CA MET A 1 17.34 12.27 25.42
C MET A 1 17.33 11.52 24.10
N ALA A 2 16.21 10.91 23.72
CA ALA A 2 16.10 10.28 22.40
C ALA A 2 15.94 11.42 21.37
N THR A 3 16.92 11.58 20.50
CA THR A 3 16.86 12.54 19.40
C THR A 3 16.04 11.94 18.27
N VAL A 4 15.10 12.70 17.71
CA VAL A 4 14.32 12.27 16.53
C VAL A 4 15.29 12.06 15.36
N PRO A 5 15.27 10.91 14.67
CA PRO A 5 16.12 10.67 13.51
C PRO A 5 15.83 11.71 12.41
N VAL A 6 16.90 12.20 11.78
CA VAL A 6 16.83 13.15 10.66
C VAL A 6 17.43 12.51 9.42
N TYR A 7 16.86 12.84 8.27
CA TYR A 7 17.21 12.25 6.98
C TYR A 7 17.54 13.34 5.98
N CYS A 8 17.94 12.92 4.79
CA CYS A 8 18.16 13.75 3.62
C CYS A 8 19.30 14.78 3.82
N ILE A 9 19.64 15.48 2.75
CA ILE A 9 20.56 16.63 2.80
C ILE A 9 20.00 17.79 3.61
N CYS A 10 18.66 17.89 3.75
CA CYS A 10 18.01 18.96 4.52
C CYS A 10 17.96 18.71 6.04
N ARG A 11 18.33 17.51 6.50
CA ARG A 11 18.37 17.13 7.93
C ARG A 11 17.06 17.40 8.68
N LEU A 12 15.95 17.07 8.02
CA LEU A 12 14.61 17.13 8.60
C LEU A 12 14.15 15.73 9.04
N PRO A 13 13.25 15.64 10.04
CA PRO A 13 12.62 14.38 10.39
C PRO A 13 11.71 13.89 9.26
N TYR A 14 11.34 12.61 9.32
CA TYR A 14 10.45 11.99 8.34
C TYR A 14 9.06 12.66 8.31
N ASP A 15 8.57 12.93 7.09
CA ASP A 15 7.22 13.44 6.82
C ASP A 15 6.50 12.51 5.82
N VAL A 16 5.36 11.96 6.25
CA VAL A 16 4.52 11.04 5.45
C VAL A 16 3.86 11.68 4.22
N THR A 17 3.91 13.01 4.11
CA THR A 17 3.34 13.75 2.98
C THR A 17 4.34 14.00 1.87
N GLN A 18 5.64 13.75 2.12
CA GLN A 18 6.71 13.98 1.16
C GLN A 18 7.21 12.64 0.60
N PHE A 19 7.34 12.58 -0.72
CA PHE A 19 7.98 11.45 -1.40
C PHE A 19 9.47 11.39 -1.02
N MET A 20 9.95 10.20 -0.68
CA MET A 20 11.36 9.94 -0.37
C MET A 20 11.87 8.68 -1.09
N ILE A 21 13.14 8.69 -1.44
CA ILE A 21 13.87 7.58 -2.08
C ILE A 21 15.13 7.23 -1.27
N GLU A 22 15.44 5.95 -1.16
CA GLU A 22 16.61 5.45 -0.42
C GLU A 22 17.84 5.33 -1.34
N CYS A 23 18.99 5.83 -0.89
CA CYS A 23 20.27 5.65 -1.59
C CYS A 23 20.88 4.28 -1.30
N ASP A 24 21.21 3.51 -2.33
CA ASP A 24 21.73 2.15 -2.16
C ASP A 24 23.12 2.12 -1.52
N ALA A 25 23.93 3.17 -1.73
CA ALA A 25 25.29 3.24 -1.22
C ALA A 25 25.38 3.67 0.26
N CYS A 26 24.64 4.72 0.67
CA CYS A 26 24.72 5.25 2.04
C CYS A 26 23.55 4.85 2.94
N LYS A 27 22.52 4.20 2.39
CA LYS A 27 21.31 3.76 3.11
C LYS A 27 20.57 4.89 3.85
N ASP A 28 20.78 6.13 3.42
CA ASP A 28 20.05 7.31 3.88
C ASP A 28 18.89 7.61 2.93
N TRP A 29 17.86 8.29 3.44
CA TRP A 29 16.62 8.61 2.72
C TRP A 29 16.61 10.07 2.28
N PHE A 30 16.18 10.32 1.05
CA PHE A 30 16.21 11.65 0.44
C PHE A 30 14.83 12.04 -0.07
N HIS A 31 14.38 13.26 0.26
CA HIS A 31 13.16 13.80 -0.36
C HIS A 31 13.39 13.99 -1.85
N GLY A 32 12.45 13.52 -2.68
CA GLY A 32 12.56 13.65 -4.14
C GLY A 32 12.81 15.09 -4.58
N SER A 33 12.09 16.04 -3.97
CA SER A 33 12.27 17.49 -4.19
C SER A 33 13.65 18.05 -3.80
N CYS A 34 14.37 17.39 -2.88
CA CYS A 34 15.72 17.82 -2.47
C CYS A 34 16.81 17.27 -3.40
N VAL A 35 16.51 16.24 -4.19
CA VAL A 35 17.47 15.53 -5.05
C VAL A 35 17.03 15.45 -6.50
N GLU A 36 16.02 16.23 -6.89
CA GLU A 36 15.48 16.32 -8.25
C GLU A 36 15.01 14.96 -8.80
N VAL A 37 14.34 14.18 -7.96
CA VAL A 37 13.68 12.92 -8.37
C VAL A 37 12.18 13.09 -8.16
N ASP A 38 11.43 13.06 -9.26
CA ASP A 38 9.97 13.09 -9.22
C ASP A 38 9.42 11.73 -8.79
N GLU A 39 8.29 11.73 -8.07
CA GLU A 39 7.60 10.51 -7.63
C GLU A 39 7.22 9.62 -8.83
N ASP A 40 7.00 10.23 -9.99
CA ASP A 40 6.64 9.55 -11.23
C ASP A 40 7.81 8.80 -11.89
N ASP A 41 9.05 9.27 -11.68
CA ASP A 41 10.27 8.65 -12.24
C ASP A 41 10.83 7.56 -11.32
N ALA A 42 10.48 7.60 -10.03
CA ALA A 42 10.97 6.67 -9.02
C ALA A 42 10.78 5.17 -9.35
N PRO A 43 9.67 4.73 -9.99
CA PRO A 43 9.50 3.34 -10.40
C PRO A 43 10.51 2.84 -11.43
N ASP A 44 11.13 3.76 -12.18
CA ASP A 44 12.04 3.43 -13.28
C ASP A 44 13.51 3.40 -12.82
N ILE A 45 13.77 3.84 -11.58
CA ILE A 45 15.08 3.83 -10.93
C ILE A 45 15.27 2.50 -10.20
N ASP A 46 16.18 1.67 -10.68
CA ASP A 46 16.53 0.38 -10.07
C ASP A 46 17.49 0.58 -8.88
N ILE A 47 18.60 1.31 -9.10
CA ILE A 47 19.57 1.64 -8.06
C ILE A 47 19.68 3.15 -7.99
N TYR A 48 19.22 3.73 -6.88
CA TYR A 48 19.38 5.15 -6.62
C TYR A 48 20.68 5.46 -5.89
N HIS A 49 21.48 6.38 -6.43
CA HIS A 49 22.61 6.99 -5.75
C HIS A 49 22.37 8.49 -5.54
N CYS A 50 22.47 8.93 -4.28
CA CYS A 50 22.32 10.35 -3.96
C CYS A 50 23.48 11.19 -4.55
N PRO A 51 23.35 12.53 -4.64
CA PRO A 51 24.37 13.39 -5.26
C PRO A 51 25.79 13.28 -4.67
N ASN A 52 25.90 12.82 -3.42
CA ASN A 52 27.19 12.55 -2.79
C ASN A 52 27.77 11.20 -3.20
N CYS A 53 26.94 10.16 -3.25
CA CYS A 53 27.33 8.80 -3.62
C CYS A 53 27.54 8.64 -5.12
N GLU A 54 26.90 9.45 -5.97
CA GLU A 54 27.10 9.43 -7.42
C GLU A 54 28.59 9.58 -7.79
N LYS A 55 29.33 10.40 -7.04
CA LYS A 55 30.74 10.68 -7.28
C LYS A 55 31.65 9.46 -7.06
N THR A 56 31.24 8.51 -6.22
CA THR A 56 32.05 7.34 -5.84
C THR A 56 31.49 6.02 -6.35
N HIS A 57 30.17 5.91 -6.52
CA HIS A 57 29.47 4.70 -6.95
C HIS A 57 28.88 4.81 -8.37
N GLY A 58 29.02 5.97 -9.02
CA GLY A 58 28.45 6.22 -10.34
C GLY A 58 26.99 6.67 -10.26
N LYS A 59 26.44 7.04 -11.42
CA LYS A 59 25.03 7.47 -11.55
C LYS A 59 24.05 6.38 -11.13
N SER A 60 22.86 6.81 -10.72
CA SER A 60 21.72 5.91 -10.54
C SER A 60 21.47 5.12 -11.83
N THR A 61 21.13 3.84 -11.69
CA THR A 61 20.78 2.99 -12.82
C THR A 61 19.27 2.88 -12.93
N SER A 62 18.74 3.03 -14.14
CA SER A 62 17.39 2.63 -14.48
C SER A 62 17.40 1.19 -14.96
N GLU A 63 16.30 0.46 -14.79
CA GLU A 63 16.15 -0.82 -15.52
C GLU A 63 16.22 -0.52 -17.03
N ASP A 64 17.12 -1.18 -17.74
CA ASP A 64 17.19 -1.09 -19.20
C ASP A 64 15.90 -1.67 -19.78
N TYR A 65 15.01 -0.80 -20.26
CA TYR A 65 13.83 -1.19 -21.02
C TYR A 65 14.25 -1.91 -22.30
N SER A 66 14.33 -3.25 -22.23
CA SER A 66 14.07 -4.07 -23.40
C SER A 66 12.68 -3.66 -23.91
N PRO A 67 12.54 -3.24 -25.18
CA PRO A 67 11.24 -2.87 -25.77
C PRO A 67 10.19 -4.00 -25.77
N PHE A 68 10.57 -5.20 -25.30
CA PHE A 68 9.75 -6.40 -25.22
C PHE A 68 9.28 -6.77 -23.81
N SER A 69 9.69 -6.06 -22.75
CA SER A 69 9.18 -6.30 -21.39
C SER A 69 8.38 -5.10 -20.90
N PHE A 70 7.19 -4.89 -21.46
CA PHE A 70 6.13 -4.17 -20.76
C PHE A 70 5.69 -5.06 -19.58
N SER A 71 6.42 -5.03 -18.47
CA SER A 71 5.96 -5.67 -17.24
C SER A 71 4.61 -5.07 -16.91
N VAL A 72 3.57 -5.91 -16.90
CA VAL A 72 2.20 -5.48 -16.65
C VAL A 72 2.13 -4.90 -15.23
N GLN A 73 2.02 -3.57 -15.13
CA GLN A 73 1.93 -2.87 -13.84
C GLN A 73 0.66 -3.32 -13.11
N ASN A 74 0.76 -3.74 -11.83
CA ASN A 74 -0.45 -4.17 -11.13
C ASN A 74 -1.45 -3.01 -11.04
N GLY A 75 -2.75 -3.32 -11.09
CA GLY A 75 -3.80 -2.31 -11.16
C GLY A 75 -4.05 -1.74 -12.55
N SER A 76 -3.13 -1.91 -13.53
CA SER A 76 -3.40 -1.60 -14.93
C SER A 76 -4.59 -2.40 -15.48
N GLN A 77 -5.25 -1.90 -16.53
CA GLN A 77 -6.34 -2.62 -17.19
C GLN A 77 -5.91 -4.01 -17.68
N VAL A 78 -4.66 -4.15 -18.15
CA VAL A 78 -4.07 -5.42 -18.56
C VAL A 78 -3.94 -6.35 -17.36
N PHE A 79 -3.41 -5.87 -16.23
CA PHE A 79 -3.31 -6.64 -14.99
C PHE A 79 -4.68 -7.14 -14.51
N ILE A 80 -5.69 -6.27 -14.50
CA ILE A 80 -7.04 -6.65 -14.02
C ILE A 80 -7.66 -7.70 -14.94
N LYS A 81 -7.47 -7.58 -16.25
CA LYS A 81 -7.94 -8.59 -17.22
C LYS A 81 -7.25 -9.93 -17.00
N GLU A 82 -5.93 -9.93 -16.82
CA GLU A 82 -5.17 -11.14 -16.53
C GLU A 82 -5.59 -11.75 -15.20
N LEU A 83 -5.70 -10.95 -14.14
CA LEU A 83 -6.09 -11.40 -12.80
C LEU A 83 -7.45 -12.10 -12.82
N ARG A 84 -8.44 -11.55 -13.54
CA ARG A 84 -9.76 -12.17 -13.70
C ARG A 84 -9.73 -13.49 -14.45
N SER A 85 -8.72 -13.71 -15.29
CA SER A 85 -8.56 -14.95 -16.05
C SER A 85 -7.76 -16.02 -15.32
N ARG A 86 -7.12 -15.68 -14.19
CA ARG A 86 -6.35 -16.64 -13.38
C ARG A 86 -7.29 -17.59 -12.64
N THR A 87 -6.82 -18.82 -12.47
CA THR A 87 -7.45 -19.81 -11.62
C THR A 87 -6.82 -19.77 -10.23
N PHE A 88 -7.66 -19.74 -9.20
CA PHE A 88 -7.24 -19.79 -7.80
C PHE A 88 -7.92 -20.97 -7.11
N PRO A 89 -7.26 -21.62 -6.13
CA PRO A 89 -7.94 -22.53 -5.22
C PRO A 89 -9.14 -21.83 -4.57
N SER A 90 -10.19 -22.59 -4.29
CA SER A 90 -11.38 -22.02 -3.66
C SER A 90 -11.06 -21.58 -2.23
N ALA A 91 -11.54 -20.41 -1.83
CA ALA A 91 -11.48 -20.00 -0.43
C ALA A 91 -12.33 -20.92 0.46
N GLU A 92 -13.29 -21.65 -0.11
CA GLU A 92 -14.16 -22.61 0.58
C GLU A 92 -13.38 -23.68 1.37
N ASP A 93 -12.17 -24.01 0.94
CA ASP A 93 -11.34 -25.03 1.59
C ASP A 93 -10.61 -24.50 2.85
N ILE A 94 -10.57 -23.18 3.05
CA ILE A 94 -9.85 -22.54 4.15
C ILE A 94 -10.73 -21.64 5.03
N VAL A 95 -11.91 -21.24 4.56
CA VAL A 95 -12.78 -20.33 5.33
C VAL A 95 -13.62 -21.10 6.35
N VAL A 96 -13.62 -20.60 7.58
CA VAL A 96 -14.52 -21.10 8.63
C VAL A 96 -15.84 -20.35 8.51
N LYS A 97 -16.94 -21.07 8.27
CA LYS A 97 -18.28 -20.48 8.13
C LYS A 97 -19.04 -20.50 9.45
N LEU A 98 -19.39 -19.32 9.95
CA LEU A 98 -20.16 -19.17 11.19
C LEU A 98 -21.39 -18.28 10.97
N SER A 99 -22.43 -18.49 11.76
CA SER A 99 -23.46 -17.47 11.95
C SER A 99 -22.95 -16.38 12.89
N GLY A 100 -23.57 -15.19 12.87
CA GLY A 100 -23.11 -14.10 13.72
C GLY A 100 -23.19 -14.42 15.21
N SER A 101 -24.15 -15.23 15.64
CA SER A 101 -24.28 -15.66 17.04
C SER A 101 -23.24 -16.70 17.47
N GLN A 102 -22.65 -17.43 16.52
CA GLN A 102 -21.59 -18.41 16.80
C GLN A 102 -20.22 -17.74 16.94
N LEU A 103 -20.03 -16.56 16.34
CA LEU A 103 -18.79 -15.80 16.46
C LEU A 103 -18.75 -15.08 17.82
N SER A 104 -18.32 -15.80 18.85
CA SER A 104 -18.17 -15.33 20.22
C SER A 104 -16.72 -15.39 20.70
N LEU A 105 -16.40 -14.71 21.81
CA LEU A 105 -15.09 -14.82 22.46
C LEU A 105 -14.80 -16.28 22.88
N GLU A 106 -15.79 -16.97 23.45
CA GLU A 106 -15.70 -18.38 23.83
C GLU A 106 -15.31 -19.26 22.65
N TYR A 107 -15.96 -19.07 21.49
CA TYR A 107 -15.59 -19.80 20.27
C TYR A 107 -14.14 -19.54 19.85
N LEU A 108 -13.68 -18.29 19.90
CA LEU A 108 -12.33 -17.90 19.49
C LEU A 108 -11.26 -18.39 20.49
N GLU A 109 -11.58 -18.47 21.77
CA GLU A 109 -10.71 -19.05 22.80
C GLU A 109 -10.57 -20.57 22.62
N ASP A 110 -11.67 -21.26 22.30
CA ASP A 110 -11.69 -22.71 22.12
C ASP A 110 -11.10 -23.16 20.77
N SER A 111 -11.44 -22.46 19.69
CA SER A 111 -11.10 -22.86 18.32
C SER A 111 -9.92 -22.09 17.74
N GLY A 112 -9.51 -20.98 18.38
CA GLY A 112 -8.49 -20.07 17.86
C GLY A 112 -9.00 -19.15 16.74
N PHE A 113 -8.13 -18.25 16.28
CA PHE A 113 -8.41 -17.31 15.20
C PHE A 113 -7.28 -17.31 14.15
N ASN A 114 -7.04 -18.47 13.55
CA ASN A 114 -5.94 -18.69 12.61
C ASN A 114 -6.41 -18.74 11.14
N ASP A 115 -7.69 -19.03 10.90
CA ASP A 115 -8.27 -19.13 9.57
C ASP A 115 -9.28 -18.00 9.30
N PRO A 116 -9.45 -17.55 8.04
CA PRO A 116 -10.42 -16.51 7.73
C PRO A 116 -11.85 -16.96 8.04
N ILE A 117 -12.59 -16.16 8.80
CA ILE A 117 -13.99 -16.45 9.15
C ILE A 117 -14.93 -15.74 8.18
N LEU A 118 -15.85 -16.48 7.58
CA LEU A 118 -16.90 -15.95 6.71
C LEU A 118 -18.27 -16.03 7.41
N VAL A 119 -18.85 -14.87 7.72
CA VAL A 119 -20.21 -14.75 8.24
C VAL A 119 -21.12 -14.19 7.15
N GLN A 120 -22.00 -15.03 6.62
CA GLN A 120 -22.82 -14.68 5.45
C GLN A 120 -23.92 -13.67 5.74
N LYS A 121 -24.38 -13.58 6.99
CA LYS A 121 -25.44 -12.65 7.38
C LYS A 121 -25.08 -11.92 8.66
N LYS A 122 -25.42 -10.63 8.73
CA LYS A 122 -25.00 -9.75 9.83
C LYS A 122 -25.69 -10.06 11.17
N GLU A 123 -26.79 -10.80 11.15
CA GLU A 123 -27.58 -11.08 12.35
C GLU A 123 -26.73 -11.84 13.38
N GLY A 124 -26.75 -11.37 14.62
CA GLY A 124 -25.93 -11.93 15.71
C GLY A 124 -24.53 -11.30 15.85
N LEU A 125 -24.04 -10.54 14.86
CA LEU A 125 -22.72 -9.88 14.97
C LEU A 125 -22.71 -8.60 15.82
N GLY A 126 -23.87 -8.10 16.24
CA GLY A 126 -23.97 -6.80 16.92
C GLY A 126 -23.59 -5.59 16.04
N MET A 127 -23.46 -5.79 14.71
CA MET A 127 -23.10 -4.72 13.78
C MET A 127 -24.30 -3.84 13.41
N SER A 128 -24.17 -2.53 13.60
CA SER A 128 -25.09 -1.52 13.08
C SER A 128 -24.59 -0.98 11.75
N MET A 129 -25.25 -1.38 10.65
CA MET A 129 -24.96 -0.88 9.30
C MET A 129 -26.05 0.09 8.85
N PRO A 130 -25.71 1.11 8.03
CA PRO A 130 -26.71 1.92 7.34
C PRO A 130 -27.70 1.07 6.54
N VAL A 131 -28.83 1.67 6.19
CA VAL A 131 -29.83 1.02 5.34
C VAL A 131 -29.22 0.65 3.97
N PRO A 132 -29.69 -0.41 3.30
CA PRO A 132 -29.15 -0.83 1.99
C PRO A 132 -29.28 0.23 0.89
N THR A 133 -30.10 1.27 1.11
CA THR A 133 -30.27 2.42 0.22
C THR A 133 -29.32 3.57 0.55
N PHE A 134 -28.32 3.35 1.39
CA PHE A 134 -27.29 4.34 1.72
C PHE A 134 -26.26 4.40 0.59
N TYR A 135 -26.09 5.58 0.00
CA TYR A 135 -25.24 5.82 -1.17
C TYR A 135 -24.04 6.71 -0.85
N ILE A 136 -23.14 6.85 -1.81
CA ILE A 136 -21.93 7.68 -1.70
C ILE A 136 -22.30 9.15 -1.36
N SER A 137 -23.39 9.67 -1.90
CA SER A 137 -23.89 11.01 -1.56
C SER A 137 -24.22 11.15 -0.07
N ASP A 138 -24.73 10.10 0.57
CA ASP A 138 -24.99 10.13 2.01
C ASP A 138 -23.67 10.18 2.78
N VAL A 139 -22.64 9.43 2.35
CA VAL A 139 -21.29 9.52 2.94
C VAL A 139 -20.78 10.96 2.92
N GLU A 140 -20.88 11.63 1.77
CA GLU A 140 -20.45 13.03 1.63
C GLU A 140 -21.23 13.96 2.57
N ASN A 141 -22.54 13.76 2.70
CA ASN A 141 -23.39 14.54 3.61
C ASN A 141 -23.06 14.31 5.09
N TYR A 142 -22.74 13.08 5.48
CA TYR A 142 -22.42 12.73 6.88
C TYR A 142 -21.01 13.13 7.28
N VAL A 143 -20.04 13.01 6.36
CA VAL A 143 -18.61 13.29 6.63
C VAL A 143 -18.29 14.78 6.39
N GLY A 144 -18.99 15.42 5.45
CA GLY A 144 -18.79 16.81 5.06
C GLY A 144 -17.78 16.98 3.91
N GLU A 145 -18.11 17.86 2.95
CA GLU A 145 -17.33 18.12 1.72
C GLU A 145 -15.87 18.55 1.96
N LYS A 146 -15.56 19.14 3.12
CA LYS A 146 -14.18 19.55 3.46
C LYS A 146 -13.26 18.38 3.83
N LEU A 147 -13.82 17.28 4.31
CA LEU A 147 -13.05 16.08 4.65
C LEU A 147 -12.95 15.12 3.47
N SER A 148 -13.94 15.09 2.55
CA SER A 148 -13.90 14.26 1.34
C SER A 148 -12.67 14.54 0.47
N GLN A 149 -12.22 15.80 0.40
CA GLN A 149 -11.01 16.21 -0.34
C GLN A 149 -9.69 15.73 0.28
N THR A 150 -9.68 15.33 1.56
CA THR A 150 -8.47 14.86 2.25
C THR A 150 -8.32 13.33 2.19
N PHE A 151 -9.37 12.61 1.78
CA PHE A 151 -9.24 11.18 1.51
C PHE A 151 -8.45 11.00 0.21
N ARG A 152 -7.23 10.49 0.33
CA ARG A 152 -6.45 10.04 -0.82
C ARG A 152 -7.19 8.87 -1.47
N ASN A 153 -7.89 9.14 -2.57
CA ASN A 153 -8.33 8.09 -3.47
C ASN A 153 -7.06 7.37 -3.94
N LYS A 154 -6.98 6.06 -3.67
CA LYS A 154 -5.97 5.23 -4.32
C LYS A 154 -6.46 5.01 -5.73
N ASP A 155 -5.96 5.81 -6.65
CA ASP A 155 -6.13 5.54 -8.07
C ASP A 155 -5.51 4.18 -8.38
N VAL A 156 -6.35 3.16 -8.54
CA VAL A 156 -5.93 1.77 -8.77
C VAL A 156 -5.10 1.66 -10.06
N PHE A 157 -5.30 2.60 -11.00
CA PHE A 157 -4.58 2.70 -12.27
C PHE A 157 -3.32 3.57 -12.21
N LEU A 158 -3.27 4.55 -11.29
CA LEU A 158 -2.09 5.35 -11.00
C LEU A 158 -1.46 4.78 -9.73
N LYS A 159 -0.79 3.65 -9.90
CA LYS A 159 0.01 3.01 -8.84
C LYS A 159 1.13 3.89 -8.28
N HIS A 160 1.29 5.10 -8.81
CA HIS A 160 2.30 6.07 -8.46
C HIS A 160 2.27 6.42 -6.96
N SER A 161 1.10 6.49 -6.31
CA SER A 161 1.05 7.02 -4.94
C SER A 161 1.25 6.00 -3.79
N PHE A 162 1.26 4.67 -4.02
CA PHE A 162 1.30 3.72 -2.89
C PHE A 162 1.99 2.38 -3.10
N CYS A 163 2.45 2.02 -4.30
CA CYS A 163 2.96 0.65 -4.49
C CYS A 163 4.36 0.41 -3.91
N SER A 164 5.13 1.46 -3.62
CA SER A 164 6.45 1.39 -2.99
C SER A 164 6.40 1.20 -1.47
N ASN A 165 5.34 1.65 -0.78
CA ASN A 165 5.27 1.61 0.68
C ASN A 165 4.78 0.28 1.30
N LEU A 166 4.27 -0.67 0.50
CA LEU A 166 3.82 -1.98 1.02
C LEU A 166 4.86 -3.09 0.83
N LEU A 167 5.77 -2.98 -0.14
CA LEU A 167 6.83 -3.98 -0.36
C LEU A 167 8.05 -3.77 0.54
N LEU A 168 8.33 -2.55 1.00
CA LEU A 168 9.43 -2.27 1.93
C LEU A 168 9.17 -2.64 3.39
N LYS A 169 7.92 -2.95 3.78
CA LYS A 169 7.59 -3.34 5.17
C LYS A 169 7.71 -4.83 5.46
N LEU A 170 7.93 -5.68 4.46
CA LEU A 170 8.04 -7.13 4.65
C LEU A 170 9.48 -7.66 4.70
N THR A 171 10.49 -6.83 4.40
CA THR A 171 11.91 -7.24 4.46
C THR A 171 12.63 -6.80 5.75
N SER A 172 11.97 -6.07 6.65
CA SER A 172 12.56 -5.64 7.95
C SER A 172 11.99 -6.38 9.17
N LEU A 173 11.21 -7.46 8.97
CA LEU A 173 10.68 -8.31 10.05
C LEU A 173 11.08 -9.79 9.92
N MET A 174 12.20 -10.06 9.26
CA MET A 174 12.97 -11.31 9.44
C MET A 174 14.41 -10.97 9.79
#